data_AF-A0A1J5DZE8-F1
#
_entry.id   AF-A0A1J5DZE8-F1
#
_cell.length_a   1.000
_cell.length_b   1.000
_cell.length_c   1.000
_cell.angle_alpha   90.00
_cell.angle_beta   90.00
_cell.angle_gamma   90.00
#
_symmetry.space_group_name_H-M   'P 1'
#
loop_
_entity.id
_entity.type
_entity.pdbx_description
1 polymer ?
#
loop_
_entity_poly.entity_id
_entity_poly.type
_entity_poly.pdbx_seq_one_letter_code
_entity_poly.pdbx_strand_id
1 'polypeptide(L)'
;MKIPVAIALLFLIFAAGFAGCDKLAAREEDLVDPRNDTTDTGSPAIDVEPDPDTATKPSTDTGDAATADTPESSDDTSAQAACGDGAVVVPEECDDGNHVLSDACPDGPEGTCRAATCGDGFVAEGSEACDGNAAPNATCDDACALLCAAGFADCNQAPSDGCEAELASAPEHCSVCGHGCGGAECISGYCQPILMWFGFSEGESTASNSLAINGNYVYYTGSYEDWPAFDPLYSLWTLSRLPKTATDITGTGNSFWSSQSKAWRLRFDDTHAYWLDSVDEVEPPWPGLADARALKHMSTDRTGSAIDFDVKATGVFDFVVDDEHVYWSHPDSKTIVRIDKTTRVHEAFVEGLDGPRTLAQDADYLYYLDWSEADSTVRLWRAAKAGGTAPQLLAETTGLPSSFYLGLDQIIVDEDTLFWLNPRHAQGTGPTGLVAAIVSVPLGGGPIEVVKVFSYIHGAGFDIDDEYVYWSTPEWVDAGRSSGVISRIARDGSGESVVISEATAWSFSGSCSSSVCPHLDWYHGFPSPRGIAVDEQFVYWLDEYSSVLRVAK
;
A
#
# COMPACT_ATOMS: atom_id res chain seq x y z
N MET A 1 48.58 12.58 -56.43
CA MET A 1 49.63 11.56 -56.20
C MET A 1 48.93 10.20 -56.16
N LYS A 2 49.24 9.31 -57.11
CA LYS A 2 48.61 7.99 -57.31
C LYS A 2 49.56 6.90 -56.77
N ILE A 3 49.00 5.90 -56.02
CA ILE A 3 49.18 4.41 -56.07
C ILE A 3 50.64 3.86 -56.02
N PRO A 4 51.04 2.73 -55.34
CA PRO A 4 50.44 1.35 -55.34
C PRO A 4 50.43 0.58 -53.98
N VAL A 5 49.54 -0.41 -53.72
CA VAL A 5 49.33 -1.82 -54.21
C VAL A 5 50.18 -2.91 -53.49
N ALA A 6 49.46 -3.73 -52.71
CA ALA A 6 49.48 -5.20 -52.49
C ALA A 6 50.72 -5.98 -51.98
N ILE A 7 50.44 -6.96 -51.08
CA ILE A 7 50.60 -8.45 -51.21
C ILE A 7 50.36 -9.08 -49.80
N ALA A 8 49.28 -9.84 -49.54
CA ALA A 8 49.14 -11.32 -49.58
C ALA A 8 50.21 -12.07 -48.72
N LEU A 9 49.99 -13.11 -47.91
CA LEU A 9 49.03 -14.22 -47.86
C LEU A 9 49.39 -15.07 -46.61
N LEU A 10 48.44 -15.60 -45.82
CA LEU A 10 48.50 -16.99 -45.35
C LEU A 10 47.11 -17.47 -44.91
N PHE A 11 46.85 -18.73 -45.18
CA PHE A 11 45.57 -19.40 -45.44
C PHE A 11 45.11 -20.31 -44.27
N LEU A 12 43.80 -20.64 -44.25
CA LEU A 12 43.18 -21.97 -43.93
C LEU A 12 43.19 -22.39 -42.42
N ILE A 13 42.16 -22.94 -41.74
CA ILE A 13 40.88 -23.66 -42.01
C ILE A 13 40.05 -23.64 -40.69
N PHE A 14 38.73 -23.42 -40.74
CA PHE A 14 37.69 -24.31 -40.17
C PHE A 14 36.31 -23.66 -40.34
N ALA A 15 35.54 -24.21 -41.28
CA ALA A 15 34.11 -24.01 -41.41
C ALA A 15 33.45 -25.38 -41.32
N ALA A 16 32.47 -25.54 -40.42
CA ALA A 16 31.36 -26.48 -40.60
C ALA A 16 30.23 -26.23 -39.58
N GLY A 17 29.08 -25.78 -40.09
CA GLY A 17 27.71 -26.01 -39.56
C GLY A 17 27.31 -25.28 -38.27
N PHE A 18 26.09 -24.79 -38.09
CA PHE A 18 24.81 -25.15 -38.70
C PHE A 18 23.92 -23.92 -38.89
N ALA A 19 23.07 -23.99 -39.90
CA ALA A 19 22.07 -23.00 -40.25
C ALA A 19 20.76 -23.20 -39.47
N GLY A 20 20.07 -22.08 -39.20
CA GLY A 20 18.62 -21.97 -39.28
C GLY A 20 17.81 -22.33 -38.02
N CYS A 21 17.27 -21.32 -37.36
CA CYS A 21 15.99 -21.43 -36.65
C CYS A 21 15.05 -20.42 -37.27
N ASP A 22 14.07 -20.92 -38.02
CA ASP A 22 12.88 -20.17 -38.38
C ASP A 22 11.70 -21.14 -38.54
N LYS A 23 10.60 -20.81 -37.85
CA LYS A 23 9.22 -21.35 -37.94
C LYS A 23 8.92 -22.74 -37.35
N LEU A 24 7.85 -22.77 -36.52
CA LEU A 24 6.67 -23.67 -36.55
C LEU A 24 5.82 -23.33 -35.29
N ALA A 25 4.72 -22.60 -35.37
CA ALA A 25 3.37 -22.98 -35.80
C ALA A 25 2.76 -24.15 -34.98
N ALA A 26 1.61 -23.83 -34.36
CA ALA A 26 0.77 -24.68 -33.52
C ALA A 26 0.37 -26.02 -34.15
N ARG A 27 0.14 -27.02 -33.30
CA ARG A 27 -0.80 -28.10 -33.60
C ARG A 27 -1.36 -28.75 -32.33
N GLU A 28 -2.68 -28.83 -32.32
CA GLU A 28 -3.53 -29.56 -31.39
C GLU A 28 -3.78 -30.99 -31.92
N GLU A 29 -4.17 -31.88 -31.00
CA GLU A 29 -4.89 -33.17 -31.17
C GLU A 29 -4.15 -34.53 -31.17
N ASP A 30 -4.82 -35.45 -30.47
CA ASP A 30 -4.84 -36.91 -30.53
C ASP A 30 -3.82 -37.77 -29.75
N LEU A 31 -4.26 -38.28 -28.58
CA LEU A 31 -3.98 -39.66 -28.17
C LEU A 31 -5.22 -40.32 -27.53
N VAL A 32 -5.82 -41.25 -28.26
CA VAL A 32 -6.81 -42.23 -27.81
C VAL A 32 -6.14 -43.60 -27.64
N ASP A 33 -6.40 -44.20 -26.48
CA ASP A 33 -6.51 -45.61 -26.05
C ASP A 33 -6.12 -46.77 -27.02
N PRO A 34 -5.52 -47.85 -26.46
CA PRO A 34 -6.33 -49.08 -26.36
C PRO A 34 -6.19 -49.87 -25.04
N ARG A 35 -7.35 -50.10 -24.38
CA ARG A 35 -8.01 -51.36 -23.97
C ARG A 35 -7.09 -52.55 -23.64
N ASN A 36 -7.31 -53.41 -22.66
CA ASN A 36 -8.39 -53.73 -21.71
C ASN A 36 -8.00 -55.14 -21.20
N ASP A 37 -8.10 -55.49 -19.92
CA ASP A 37 -8.89 -56.67 -19.48
C ASP A 37 -8.94 -56.84 -17.94
N THR A 38 -10.18 -56.80 -17.43
CA THR A 38 -10.87 -57.56 -16.34
C THR A 38 -10.10 -58.05 -15.09
N THR A 39 -10.62 -58.04 -13.85
CA THR A 39 -11.93 -58.32 -13.20
C THR A 39 -11.87 -57.63 -11.81
N ASP A 40 -12.92 -57.10 -11.18
CA ASP A 40 -14.03 -57.82 -10.54
C ASP A 40 -15.06 -56.80 -10.02
N THR A 41 -16.32 -57.22 -10.03
CA THR A 41 -17.55 -56.45 -9.86
C THR A 41 -18.20 -56.73 -8.51
N GLY A 42 -18.76 -55.72 -7.84
CA GLY A 42 -19.64 -55.97 -6.70
C GLY A 42 -20.18 -54.74 -5.95
N SER A 43 -21.22 -54.11 -6.49
CA SER A 43 -22.29 -53.46 -5.72
C SER A 43 -23.62 -54.04 -6.24
N PRO A 44 -24.67 -54.17 -5.42
CA PRO A 44 -25.65 -53.07 -5.38
C PRO A 44 -26.42 -52.90 -4.06
N ALA A 45 -27.10 -51.75 -3.97
CA ALA A 45 -28.17 -51.43 -3.03
C ALA A 45 -29.44 -52.28 -3.25
N ILE A 46 -30.23 -52.47 -2.18
CA ILE A 46 -31.66 -52.83 -2.22
C ILE A 46 -32.38 -52.07 -1.09
N ASP A 47 -33.40 -51.29 -1.46
CA ASP A 47 -34.48 -50.76 -0.62
C ASP A 47 -35.58 -51.82 -0.39
N VAL A 48 -36.13 -51.94 0.82
CA VAL A 48 -37.54 -52.32 1.15
C VAL A 48 -37.87 -51.91 2.61
N GLU A 49 -38.84 -51.01 2.82
CA GLU A 49 -39.61 -50.77 4.09
C GLU A 49 -40.84 -51.73 4.21
N PRO A 50 -41.77 -51.72 5.21
CA PRO A 50 -41.92 -50.97 6.50
C PRO A 50 -42.37 -51.81 7.75
N ASP A 51 -42.41 -51.16 8.93
CA ASP A 51 -43.33 -51.16 10.13
C ASP A 51 -44.14 -52.43 10.56
N PRO A 52 -44.51 -52.70 11.85
CA PRO A 52 -45.35 -51.83 12.71
C PRO A 52 -45.10 -51.81 14.25
N ASP A 53 -45.50 -50.70 14.85
CA ASP A 53 -46.27 -50.52 16.09
C ASP A 53 -46.17 -51.57 17.22
N THR A 54 -45.85 -51.09 18.43
CA THR A 54 -46.55 -51.56 19.65
C THR A 54 -46.86 -50.40 20.59
N ALA A 55 -48.01 -49.76 20.35
CA ALA A 55 -48.79 -49.08 21.37
C ALA A 55 -49.97 -49.98 21.79
N THR A 56 -50.02 -50.40 23.04
CA THR A 56 -51.26 -50.76 23.76
C THR A 56 -51.01 -50.37 25.23
N LYS A 57 -51.84 -49.58 25.91
CA LYS A 57 -53.29 -49.73 26.18
C LYS A 57 -53.79 -48.42 26.85
N PRO A 58 -55.10 -48.21 27.08
CA PRO A 58 -55.88 -47.13 26.49
C PRO A 58 -56.26 -46.03 27.48
N SER A 59 -56.56 -44.85 26.95
CA SER A 59 -57.51 -43.93 27.57
C SER A 59 -58.92 -44.30 27.10
N THR A 60 -59.80 -44.63 28.05
CA THR A 60 -61.26 -44.57 27.85
C THR A 60 -61.83 -43.69 28.94
N ASP A 61 -62.37 -42.57 28.49
CA ASP A 61 -63.31 -41.74 29.22
C ASP A 61 -64.63 -42.51 29.42
N THR A 62 -65.01 -42.72 30.67
CA THR A 62 -66.40 -42.92 31.07
C THR A 62 -66.59 -42.22 32.40
N GLY A 63 -67.47 -41.22 32.39
CA GLY A 63 -67.89 -40.50 33.57
C GLY A 63 -68.73 -41.33 34.55
N ASP A 64 -69.01 -40.60 35.63
CA ASP A 64 -70.04 -40.75 36.65
C ASP A 64 -69.74 -41.49 37.97
N ALA A 65 -70.10 -40.71 39.01
CA ALA A 65 -70.58 -41.08 40.34
C ALA A 65 -69.55 -41.28 41.48
N ALA A 66 -69.22 -40.15 42.09
CA ALA A 66 -69.42 -39.83 43.52
C ALA A 66 -69.02 -40.86 44.58
N THR A 67 -68.05 -40.48 45.42
CA THR A 67 -68.23 -40.44 46.88
C THR A 67 -67.30 -39.41 47.51
N ALA A 68 -67.82 -38.75 48.54
CA ALA A 68 -67.28 -37.65 49.31
C ALA A 68 -66.07 -38.01 50.19
N ASP A 69 -65.55 -36.96 50.85
CA ASP A 69 -64.56 -36.92 51.94
C ASP A 69 -63.10 -37.08 51.45
N THR A 70 -62.22 -36.07 51.48
CA THR A 70 -61.96 -35.00 52.46
C THR A 70 -61.02 -33.94 51.83
N PRO A 71 -61.14 -32.64 52.15
CA PRO A 71 -60.13 -31.64 51.81
C PRO A 71 -59.16 -31.45 52.99
N GLU A 72 -57.87 -31.70 52.78
CA GLU A 72 -56.82 -31.02 53.55
C GLU A 72 -56.27 -29.95 52.61
N SER A 73 -56.82 -28.73 52.62
CA SER A 73 -56.62 -27.69 53.64
C SER A 73 -55.15 -27.37 53.82
N SER A 74 -54.72 -26.37 53.04
CA SER A 74 -53.93 -25.25 53.49
C SER A 74 -53.83 -25.10 55.02
N ASP A 75 -52.63 -25.26 55.55
CA ASP A 75 -51.99 -24.31 56.48
C ASP A 75 -50.62 -24.87 56.89
N ASP A 76 -49.56 -24.33 56.29
CA ASP A 76 -48.37 -24.04 57.08
C ASP A 76 -47.86 -22.68 56.63
N THR A 77 -48.26 -21.66 57.38
CA THR A 77 -47.74 -20.31 57.34
C THR A 77 -46.27 -20.31 57.70
N SER A 78 -45.45 -20.67 56.74
CA SER A 78 -44.13 -20.11 56.51
C SER A 78 -44.12 -19.73 55.04
N ALA A 79 -44.82 -18.64 54.69
CA ALA A 79 -44.42 -17.84 53.55
C ALA A 79 -43.03 -17.30 53.89
N GLN A 80 -42.02 -18.15 53.74
CA GLN A 80 -40.65 -17.72 53.59
C GLN A 80 -40.72 -16.78 52.39
N ALA A 81 -40.47 -15.50 52.64
CA ALA A 81 -40.03 -14.57 51.61
C ALA A 81 -38.97 -15.33 50.80
N ALA A 82 -39.38 -15.77 49.63
CA ALA A 82 -38.62 -16.67 48.80
C ALA A 82 -38.21 -15.83 47.62
N CYS A 83 -36.93 -15.48 47.58
CA CYS A 83 -36.35 -14.71 46.51
C CYS A 83 -36.82 -15.21 45.13
N GLY A 84 -37.49 -14.34 44.37
CA GLY A 84 -38.15 -14.60 43.09
C GLY A 84 -39.64 -14.96 43.18
N ASP A 85 -40.35 -14.62 44.27
CA ASP A 85 -41.81 -14.85 44.37
C ASP A 85 -42.64 -13.68 43.81
N GLY A 86 -41.98 -12.65 43.30
CA GLY A 86 -42.56 -11.43 42.75
C GLY A 86 -42.96 -10.41 43.82
N ALA A 87 -42.59 -10.62 45.10
CA ALA A 87 -42.91 -9.71 46.19
C ALA A 87 -41.69 -9.37 47.05
N VAL A 88 -41.29 -8.09 47.03
CA VAL A 88 -40.19 -7.60 47.88
C VAL A 88 -40.56 -7.65 49.36
N VAL A 89 -39.96 -8.57 50.13
CA VAL A 89 -40.18 -8.71 51.58
C VAL A 89 -38.85 -8.65 52.33
N VAL A 90 -38.77 -7.86 53.41
CA VAL A 90 -37.56 -7.74 54.24
C VAL A 90 -37.07 -9.13 54.70
N PRO A 91 -35.82 -9.54 54.39
CA PRO A 91 -34.64 -8.70 54.12
C PRO A 91 -34.27 -8.47 52.63
N GLU A 92 -35.12 -8.80 51.67
CA GLU A 92 -34.89 -8.55 50.24
C GLU A 92 -34.87 -7.04 49.95
N GLU A 93 -34.03 -6.63 49.01
CA GLU A 93 -33.97 -5.25 48.52
C GLU A 93 -34.72 -5.08 47.19
N CYS A 94 -34.88 -6.18 46.45
CA CYS A 94 -35.62 -6.27 45.20
C CYS A 94 -36.14 -7.71 44.98
N ASP A 95 -37.17 -7.86 44.16
CA ASP A 95 -37.76 -9.12 43.65
C ASP A 95 -38.72 -8.71 42.53
N ASP A 96 -38.38 -9.01 41.28
CA ASP A 96 -39.17 -8.62 40.11
C ASP A 96 -39.93 -9.79 39.46
N GLY A 97 -39.69 -11.01 39.98
CA GLY A 97 -40.40 -12.23 39.67
C GLY A 97 -40.03 -12.85 38.32
N ASN A 98 -38.93 -12.43 37.69
CA ASN A 98 -38.56 -12.87 36.33
C ASN A 98 -37.48 -13.98 36.31
N HIS A 99 -36.76 -14.20 37.42
CA HIS A 99 -35.68 -15.19 37.62
C HIS A 99 -34.48 -14.99 36.68
N VAL A 100 -34.26 -13.75 36.23
CA VAL A 100 -33.15 -13.36 35.36
C VAL A 100 -32.01 -12.84 36.22
N LEU A 101 -30.94 -13.62 36.29
CA LEU A 101 -29.78 -13.27 37.09
C LEU A 101 -28.94 -12.13 36.50
N SER A 102 -29.15 -11.79 35.23
CA SER A 102 -28.35 -10.81 34.50
C SER A 102 -29.03 -9.45 34.36
N ASP A 103 -29.94 -9.08 35.25
CA ASP A 103 -30.59 -7.78 35.22
C ASP A 103 -30.37 -6.98 36.52
N ALA A 104 -31.15 -5.91 36.73
CA ALA A 104 -31.00 -5.05 37.88
C ALA A 104 -31.38 -5.71 39.22
N CYS A 105 -32.10 -6.85 39.19
CA CYS A 105 -32.51 -7.60 40.36
C CYS A 105 -32.31 -9.11 40.15
N PRO A 106 -31.10 -9.65 40.42
CA PRO A 106 -30.86 -11.09 40.39
C PRO A 106 -31.71 -11.82 41.44
N ASP A 107 -32.86 -12.34 41.03
CA ASP A 107 -33.86 -13.00 41.87
C ASP A 107 -33.98 -14.51 41.55
N GLY A 108 -34.86 -15.21 42.27
CA GLY A 108 -35.06 -16.65 42.11
C GLY A 108 -34.13 -17.53 42.98
N PRO A 109 -34.15 -18.87 42.76
CA PRO A 109 -33.45 -19.84 43.62
C PRO A 109 -31.93 -19.69 43.66
N GLU A 110 -31.35 -19.10 42.62
CA GLU A 110 -29.90 -18.84 42.49
C GLU A 110 -29.54 -17.36 42.66
N GLY A 111 -30.54 -16.48 42.80
CA GLY A 111 -30.37 -15.04 42.97
C GLY A 111 -30.09 -14.62 44.41
N THR A 112 -29.79 -13.33 44.59
CA THR A 112 -29.53 -12.75 45.91
C THR A 112 -30.65 -11.85 46.42
N CYS A 113 -31.62 -11.49 45.57
CA CYS A 113 -32.69 -10.52 45.86
C CYS A 113 -32.17 -9.23 46.49
N ARG A 114 -31.04 -8.78 45.94
CA ARG A 114 -30.42 -7.48 46.17
C ARG A 114 -30.27 -6.79 44.82
N ALA A 115 -30.22 -5.47 44.83
CA ALA A 115 -29.91 -4.74 43.61
C ALA A 115 -28.53 -5.20 43.09
N ALA A 116 -28.43 -5.46 41.78
CA ALA A 116 -27.17 -5.86 41.19
C ALA A 116 -26.09 -4.80 41.46
N THR A 117 -24.93 -5.25 41.93
CA THR A 117 -23.77 -4.41 42.18
C THR A 117 -22.48 -5.13 41.82
N CYS A 118 -21.57 -4.41 41.18
CA CYS A 118 -20.22 -4.86 40.90
C CYS A 118 -19.55 -5.64 42.04
N GLY A 119 -19.23 -6.91 41.78
CA GLY A 119 -18.63 -7.87 42.70
C GLY A 119 -19.63 -8.72 43.49
N ASP A 120 -20.90 -8.80 43.07
CA ASP A 120 -21.96 -9.54 43.78
C ASP A 120 -22.17 -10.99 43.29
N GLY A 121 -21.50 -11.40 42.22
CA GLY A 121 -21.60 -12.72 41.61
C GLY A 121 -22.36 -12.75 40.28
N PHE A 122 -22.99 -11.65 39.85
CA PHE A 122 -23.82 -11.56 38.65
C PHE A 122 -23.44 -10.37 37.77
N VAL A 123 -23.46 -10.56 36.44
CA VAL A 123 -23.23 -9.46 35.48
C VAL A 123 -24.59 -8.87 35.08
N ALA A 124 -24.87 -7.64 35.50
CA ALA A 124 -26.07 -6.93 35.08
C ALA A 124 -25.96 -6.45 33.61
N GLU A 125 -26.64 -7.12 32.70
CA GLU A 125 -26.63 -6.83 31.26
C GLU A 125 -27.04 -5.37 30.99
N GLY A 126 -26.20 -4.67 30.22
CA GLY A 126 -26.38 -3.26 29.89
C GLY A 126 -25.97 -2.26 30.97
N SER A 127 -25.62 -2.72 32.18
CA SER A 127 -25.07 -1.87 33.26
C SER A 127 -23.63 -2.22 33.62
N GLU A 128 -23.24 -3.49 33.49
CA GLU A 128 -21.92 -4.01 33.85
C GLU A 128 -21.34 -4.83 32.70
N ALA A 129 -20.04 -4.70 32.45
CA ALA A 129 -19.33 -5.51 31.45
C ALA A 129 -18.78 -6.81 32.05
N CYS A 130 -18.51 -6.83 33.35
CA CYS A 130 -17.98 -7.96 34.09
C CYS A 130 -18.38 -7.82 35.56
N ASP A 131 -18.17 -8.85 36.38
CA ASP A 131 -18.56 -8.86 37.79
C ASP A 131 -17.41 -9.38 38.67
N GLY A 132 -16.36 -8.56 38.80
CA GLY A 132 -15.16 -8.86 39.60
C GLY A 132 -14.28 -10.01 39.11
N ASN A 133 -14.82 -10.95 38.33
CA ASN A 133 -14.12 -12.01 37.63
C ASN A 133 -13.90 -11.60 36.19
N ALA A 134 -12.66 -11.73 35.72
CA ALA A 134 -12.30 -11.33 34.39
C ALA A 134 -12.54 -12.44 33.36
N ALA A 135 -13.07 -12.05 32.20
CA ALA A 135 -13.03 -12.86 30.98
C ALA A 135 -11.56 -13.06 30.50
N PRO A 136 -11.28 -13.97 29.56
CA PRO A 136 -9.93 -14.21 29.06
C PRO A 136 -9.22 -12.93 28.60
N ASN A 137 -7.94 -12.81 28.95
CA ASN A 137 -7.08 -11.66 28.62
C ASN A 137 -7.61 -10.29 29.07
N ALA A 138 -8.51 -10.25 30.05
CA ALA A 138 -9.06 -9.02 30.60
C ALA A 138 -8.87 -8.95 32.12
N THR A 139 -9.22 -7.79 32.67
CA THR A 139 -9.42 -7.53 34.09
C THR A 139 -10.73 -6.76 34.26
N CYS A 140 -11.38 -6.91 35.41
CA CYS A 140 -12.57 -6.14 35.77
C CYS A 140 -12.15 -5.06 36.77
N ASP A 141 -12.42 -3.79 36.47
CA ASP A 141 -12.11 -2.70 37.41
C ASP A 141 -13.20 -2.50 38.47
N ASP A 142 -12.95 -1.59 39.42
CA ASP A 142 -13.89 -1.27 40.50
C ASP A 142 -15.21 -0.64 39.98
N ALA A 143 -15.28 -0.27 38.70
CA ALA A 143 -16.47 0.23 38.02
C ALA A 143 -17.14 -0.85 37.14
N CYS A 144 -16.69 -2.11 37.24
CA CYS A 144 -17.15 -3.23 36.42
C CYS A 144 -17.03 -2.98 34.92
N ALA A 145 -16.03 -2.18 34.52
CA ALA A 145 -15.60 -2.04 33.15
C ALA A 145 -14.59 -3.12 32.78
N LEU A 146 -14.74 -3.66 31.57
CA LEU A 146 -13.77 -4.58 30.99
C LEU A 146 -12.49 -3.82 30.62
N LEU A 147 -11.36 -4.21 31.20
CA LEU A 147 -10.04 -3.66 30.88
C LEU A 147 -9.17 -4.76 30.27
N CYS A 148 -8.82 -4.62 28.99
CA CYS A 148 -7.96 -5.59 28.33
C CYS A 148 -6.53 -5.58 28.87
N ALA A 149 -5.94 -6.77 28.95
CA ALA A 149 -4.52 -6.92 29.16
C ALA A 149 -3.74 -6.27 28.00
N ALA A 150 -2.53 -5.79 28.29
CA ALA A 150 -1.69 -5.16 27.26
C ALA A 150 -1.48 -6.10 26.06
N GLY A 151 -1.75 -5.59 24.85
CA GLY A 151 -1.65 -6.36 23.61
C GLY A 151 -2.94 -7.10 23.20
N PHE A 152 -4.04 -6.96 23.96
CA PHE A 152 -5.35 -7.51 23.61
C PHE A 152 -6.41 -6.41 23.49
N ALA A 153 -7.45 -6.66 22.70
CA ALA A 153 -8.62 -5.78 22.58
C ALA A 153 -9.92 -6.59 22.48
N ASP A 154 -11.01 -5.96 22.92
CA ASP A 154 -12.40 -6.36 22.70
C ASP A 154 -12.89 -5.75 21.38
N CYS A 155 -12.89 -6.53 20.30
CA CYS A 155 -13.15 -6.03 18.95
C CYS A 155 -14.59 -6.20 18.51
N ASN A 156 -15.32 -7.16 19.08
CA ASN A 156 -16.75 -7.36 18.87
C ASN A 156 -17.63 -6.59 19.87
N GLN A 157 -17.03 -5.97 20.90
CA GLN A 157 -17.71 -5.27 22.00
C GLN A 157 -18.64 -6.19 22.79
N ALA A 158 -18.24 -7.45 22.96
CA ALA A 158 -19.00 -8.46 23.70
C ALA A 158 -18.27 -8.81 25.01
N PRO A 159 -18.64 -8.20 26.14
CA PRO A 159 -17.92 -8.41 27.39
C PRO A 159 -17.87 -9.86 27.89
N SER A 160 -18.81 -10.69 27.42
CA SER A 160 -18.92 -12.10 27.76
C SER A 160 -17.79 -12.99 27.27
N ASP A 161 -17.12 -12.66 26.15
CA ASP A 161 -15.99 -13.44 25.62
C ASP A 161 -14.62 -12.77 25.84
N GLY A 162 -14.62 -11.53 26.35
CA GLY A 162 -13.44 -10.85 26.88
C GLY A 162 -12.67 -10.10 25.81
N CYS A 163 -11.34 -10.10 25.91
CA CYS A 163 -10.48 -9.44 24.91
C CYS A 163 -9.93 -10.51 23.97
N GLU A 164 -10.71 -10.77 22.93
CA GLU A 164 -10.59 -11.89 22.01
C GLU A 164 -9.51 -11.69 20.92
N ALA A 165 -9.12 -10.44 20.65
CA ALA A 165 -8.13 -10.13 19.62
C ALA A 165 -6.73 -9.90 20.20
N GLU A 166 -5.75 -10.68 19.75
CA GLU A 166 -4.32 -10.45 20.04
C GLU A 166 -3.73 -9.45 19.02
N LEU A 167 -3.47 -8.23 19.46
CA LEU A 167 -3.04 -7.12 18.60
C LEU A 167 -1.60 -7.27 18.09
N ALA A 168 -0.80 -8.15 18.71
CA ALA A 168 0.60 -8.34 18.35
C ALA A 168 0.81 -9.27 17.16
N SER A 169 -0.14 -10.16 16.87
CA SER A 169 0.04 -11.29 15.95
C SER A 169 -1.16 -11.56 15.04
N ALA A 170 -2.37 -11.10 15.41
CA ALA A 170 -3.58 -11.35 14.64
C ALA A 170 -3.58 -10.55 13.33
N PRO A 171 -3.58 -11.21 12.14
CA PRO A 171 -3.49 -10.50 10.86
C PRO A 171 -4.65 -9.56 10.56
N GLU A 172 -5.84 -9.81 11.14
CA GLU A 172 -7.05 -9.00 10.92
C GLU A 172 -7.29 -7.92 12.02
N HIS A 173 -6.46 -7.92 13.06
CA HIS A 173 -6.55 -7.00 14.20
C HIS A 173 -5.17 -6.47 14.60
N CYS A 174 -4.29 -6.28 13.63
CA CYS A 174 -2.89 -5.94 13.91
C CYS A 174 -2.82 -4.53 14.48
N SER A 175 -2.20 -4.35 15.65
CA SER A 175 -2.16 -3.08 16.41
C SER A 175 -3.51 -2.60 16.97
N VAL A 176 -4.59 -2.66 16.18
CA VAL A 176 -5.94 -2.23 16.57
C VAL A 176 -7.01 -3.14 15.97
N CYS A 177 -8.21 -3.12 16.55
CA CYS A 177 -9.33 -3.91 16.07
C CYS A 177 -9.69 -3.61 14.60
N GLY A 178 -9.83 -4.67 13.80
CA GLY A 178 -10.24 -4.57 12.41
C GLY A 178 -9.16 -4.07 11.45
N HIS A 179 -7.93 -3.83 11.93
CA HIS A 179 -6.80 -3.47 11.07
C HIS A 179 -6.18 -4.73 10.46
N GLY A 180 -6.62 -5.04 9.23
CA GLY A 180 -6.12 -6.16 8.45
C GLY A 180 -4.82 -5.85 7.71
N CYS A 181 -3.86 -6.78 7.77
CA CYS A 181 -2.57 -6.66 7.09
C CYS A 181 -2.61 -6.99 5.57
N GLY A 182 -3.80 -7.11 4.99
CA GLY A 182 -3.96 -7.24 3.53
C GLY A 182 -3.28 -8.48 2.93
N GLY A 183 -3.23 -9.58 3.70
CA GLY A 183 -2.57 -10.84 3.33
C GLY A 183 -1.13 -10.99 3.84
N ALA A 184 -0.58 -9.99 4.55
CA ALA A 184 0.71 -10.11 5.23
C ALA A 184 0.57 -10.67 6.65
N GLU A 185 1.68 -11.10 7.24
CA GLU A 185 1.74 -11.44 8.65
C GLU A 185 1.69 -10.19 9.53
N CYS A 186 1.19 -10.34 10.77
CA CYS A 186 1.30 -9.32 11.81
C CYS A 186 2.37 -9.77 12.80
N ILE A 187 3.39 -8.93 13.05
CA ILE A 187 4.47 -9.26 14.00
C ILE A 187 4.71 -8.07 14.91
N SER A 188 4.56 -8.31 16.21
CA SER A 188 4.65 -7.28 17.26
C SER A 188 3.74 -6.08 17.03
N GLY A 189 2.58 -6.30 16.40
CA GLY A 189 1.60 -5.26 16.08
C GLY A 189 1.94 -4.45 14.83
N TYR A 190 2.84 -4.95 13.98
CA TYR A 190 3.16 -4.31 12.70
C TYR A 190 2.90 -5.27 11.54
N CYS A 191 2.13 -4.79 10.58
CA CYS A 191 1.94 -5.50 9.32
C CYS A 191 3.27 -5.62 8.59
N GLN A 192 3.58 -6.85 8.19
CA GLN A 192 4.83 -7.16 7.50
C GLN A 192 4.77 -6.71 6.04
N PRO A 193 5.91 -6.32 5.46
CA PRO A 193 5.97 -6.00 4.05
C PRO A 193 5.76 -7.27 3.20
N ILE A 194 4.96 -7.15 2.13
CA ILE A 194 4.84 -8.18 1.09
C ILE A 194 5.79 -7.84 -0.04
N LEU A 195 6.73 -8.75 -0.32
CA LEU A 195 7.54 -8.72 -1.52
C LEU A 195 6.66 -9.06 -2.72
N MET A 196 6.44 -8.10 -3.61
CA MET A 196 5.64 -8.29 -4.82
C MET A 196 6.48 -8.88 -5.95
N TRP A 197 7.74 -8.44 -6.04
CA TRP A 197 8.69 -8.89 -7.04
C TRP A 197 10.12 -8.70 -6.56
N PHE A 198 10.98 -9.65 -6.94
CA PHE A 198 12.41 -9.64 -6.67
C PHE A 198 13.22 -9.74 -7.98
N GLY A 199 14.21 -8.86 -8.12
CA GLY A 199 14.83 -8.56 -9.40
C GLY A 199 16.17 -9.21 -9.74
N PHE A 200 16.73 -10.12 -8.92
CA PHE A 200 18.06 -10.67 -9.21
C PHE A 200 18.04 -12.07 -9.85
N SER A 201 18.74 -12.20 -10.99
CA SER A 201 19.71 -13.28 -11.13
C SER A 201 21.09 -12.81 -10.61
N GLU A 202 21.94 -13.74 -10.15
CA GLU A 202 23.22 -13.46 -9.49
C GLU A 202 24.07 -12.39 -10.23
N GLY A 203 24.27 -11.22 -9.60
CA GLY A 203 25.24 -10.21 -10.04
C GLY A 203 24.69 -8.84 -10.46
N GLU A 204 23.38 -8.64 -10.59
CA GLU A 204 22.83 -7.51 -11.34
C GLU A 204 22.51 -6.26 -10.48
N SER A 205 23.27 -5.16 -10.56
CA SER A 205 22.85 -3.89 -9.94
C SER A 205 21.74 -3.22 -10.75
N THR A 206 20.63 -2.87 -10.12
CA THR A 206 19.45 -2.37 -10.81
C THR A 206 18.97 -1.10 -10.12
N ALA A 207 19.13 0.06 -10.76
CA ALA A 207 18.68 1.33 -10.21
C ALA A 207 17.22 1.57 -10.63
N SER A 208 16.27 1.26 -9.74
CA SER A 208 14.86 1.56 -9.96
C SER A 208 14.54 2.99 -9.53
N ASN A 209 13.94 3.79 -10.42
CA ASN A 209 13.90 5.26 -10.25
C ASN A 209 12.48 5.87 -10.27
N SER A 210 11.45 5.11 -10.67
CA SER A 210 10.08 5.64 -10.72
C SER A 210 9.06 4.55 -10.44
N LEU A 211 8.16 4.84 -9.50
CA LEU A 211 7.02 4.01 -9.12
C LEU A 211 5.74 4.78 -9.41
N ALA A 212 4.72 4.07 -9.86
CA ALA A 212 3.38 4.62 -9.95
C ALA A 212 2.36 3.49 -9.91
N ILE A 213 1.14 3.81 -9.53
CA ILE A 213 0.05 2.84 -9.37
C ILE A 213 -1.20 3.31 -10.09
N ASN A 214 -2.05 2.36 -10.49
CA ASN A 214 -3.43 2.63 -10.89
C ASN A 214 -4.37 1.65 -10.17
N GLY A 215 -5.64 1.58 -10.56
CA GLY A 215 -6.62 0.72 -9.89
C GLY A 215 -6.20 -0.76 -9.72
N ASN A 216 -5.45 -1.34 -10.68
CA ASN A 216 -5.15 -2.78 -10.68
C ASN A 216 -3.66 -3.12 -10.64
N TYR A 217 -2.78 -2.20 -11.00
CA TYR A 217 -1.37 -2.49 -11.25
C TYR A 217 -0.44 -1.50 -10.56
N VAL A 218 0.72 -2.03 -10.19
CA VAL A 218 1.92 -1.28 -9.83
C VAL A 218 2.83 -1.27 -11.04
N TYR A 219 3.31 -0.10 -11.41
CA TYR A 219 4.26 0.09 -12.52
C TYR A 219 5.56 0.64 -11.99
N TYR A 220 6.66 0.15 -12.53
CA TYR A 220 7.99 0.55 -12.10
C TYR A 220 8.99 0.52 -13.24
N THR A 221 9.98 1.42 -13.15
CA THR A 221 11.16 1.39 -14.01
C THR A 221 12.34 0.81 -13.24
N GLY A 222 13.15 0.01 -13.91
CA GLY A 222 14.39 -0.54 -13.36
C GLY A 222 15.43 -0.77 -14.45
N SER A 223 16.71 -0.82 -14.12
CA SER A 223 17.75 -1.29 -15.04
C SER A 223 17.98 -2.79 -14.87
N TYR A 224 18.55 -3.42 -15.89
CA TYR A 224 19.13 -4.75 -15.88
C TYR A 224 20.60 -4.59 -16.26
N GLU A 225 21.51 -4.95 -15.37
CA GLU A 225 22.96 -4.82 -15.57
C GLU A 225 23.65 -6.19 -15.46
N ASP A 226 24.10 -6.75 -16.59
CA ASP A 226 24.85 -8.00 -16.60
C ASP A 226 26.27 -7.80 -16.00
N TRP A 227 26.48 -8.23 -14.75
CA TRP A 227 27.83 -8.43 -14.21
C TRP A 227 28.48 -9.70 -14.80
N PRO A 228 29.81 -9.73 -15.04
CA PRO A 228 30.88 -8.85 -14.54
C PRO A 228 31.37 -7.82 -15.57
N ALA A 229 30.58 -7.52 -16.60
CA ALA A 229 30.95 -6.52 -17.59
C ALA A 229 30.51 -5.15 -17.08
N PHE A 230 31.40 -4.44 -16.37
CA PHE A 230 31.32 -2.98 -16.19
C PHE A 230 31.49 -2.27 -17.54
N ASP A 231 30.64 -2.60 -18.51
CA ASP A 231 30.53 -1.94 -19.79
C ASP A 231 29.15 -1.28 -19.83
N PRO A 232 29.09 0.06 -19.67
CA PRO A 232 27.85 0.84 -19.66
C PRO A 232 26.96 0.63 -20.91
N LEU A 233 27.51 0.05 -21.98
CA LEU A 233 26.82 -0.24 -23.23
C LEU A 233 25.81 -1.41 -23.16
N TYR A 234 25.74 -2.16 -22.05
CA TYR A 234 24.83 -3.33 -21.92
C TYR A 234 23.71 -3.19 -20.88
N SER A 235 23.57 -2.04 -20.21
CA SER A 235 22.46 -1.83 -19.28
C SER A 235 21.13 -1.71 -20.03
N LEU A 236 20.20 -2.64 -19.79
CA LEU A 236 18.84 -2.59 -20.34
C LEU A 236 17.88 -2.00 -19.31
N TRP A 237 17.36 -0.81 -19.57
CA TRP A 237 16.29 -0.21 -18.78
C TRP A 237 14.96 -0.81 -19.17
N THR A 238 14.15 -1.17 -18.18
CA THR A 238 12.86 -1.80 -18.35
C THR A 238 11.76 -0.95 -17.77
N LEU A 239 10.57 -1.08 -18.37
CA LEU A 239 9.31 -0.66 -17.77
C LEU A 239 8.47 -1.91 -17.55
N SER A 240 8.07 -2.09 -16.30
CA SER A 240 7.46 -3.30 -15.80
C SER A 240 6.15 -2.99 -15.08
N ARG A 241 5.24 -3.98 -15.01
CA ARG A 241 4.06 -3.90 -14.14
C ARG A 241 3.77 -5.20 -13.42
N LEU A 242 3.16 -5.09 -12.26
CA LEU A 242 2.70 -6.17 -11.39
C LEU A 242 1.23 -5.95 -11.05
N PRO A 243 0.38 -6.98 -11.03
CA PRO A 243 -0.93 -6.87 -10.38
C PRO A 243 -0.73 -6.43 -8.92
N LYS A 244 -1.61 -5.56 -8.39
CA LYS A 244 -1.56 -5.17 -6.97
C LYS A 244 -1.69 -6.37 -6.04
N THR A 245 -2.30 -7.46 -6.48
CA THR A 245 -2.44 -8.73 -5.75
C THR A 245 -1.21 -9.65 -5.82
N ALA A 246 -0.13 -9.24 -6.50
CA ALA A 246 1.06 -10.06 -6.64
C ALA A 246 1.71 -10.36 -5.28
N THR A 247 2.10 -11.62 -5.09
CA THR A 247 2.85 -12.11 -3.94
C THR A 247 4.01 -12.94 -4.47
N ASP A 248 5.24 -12.46 -4.28
CA ASP A 248 6.50 -13.15 -4.60
C ASP A 248 6.60 -13.69 -6.05
N ILE A 249 6.50 -12.79 -7.03
CA ILE A 249 6.74 -13.16 -8.43
C ILE A 249 8.25 -13.19 -8.68
N THR A 250 8.80 -14.38 -8.92
CA THR A 250 10.16 -14.55 -9.45
C THR A 250 10.15 -14.58 -10.97
N GLY A 251 11.02 -13.81 -11.63
CA GLY A 251 11.25 -13.86 -13.08
C GLY A 251 10.93 -12.59 -13.87
N THR A 252 11.35 -12.61 -15.15
CA THR A 252 11.41 -11.47 -16.09
C THR A 252 10.10 -11.15 -16.82
N GLY A 253 9.01 -11.89 -16.56
CA GLY A 253 7.73 -11.80 -17.30
C GLY A 253 6.90 -10.52 -17.06
N ASN A 254 7.38 -9.60 -16.22
CA ASN A 254 6.67 -8.39 -15.85
C ASN A 254 7.07 -7.16 -16.67
N SER A 255 8.25 -7.22 -17.30
CA SER A 255 8.72 -6.20 -18.23
C SER A 255 7.98 -6.31 -19.55
N PHE A 256 7.51 -5.17 -20.03
CA PHE A 256 6.82 -5.07 -21.31
C PHE A 256 7.48 -4.08 -22.27
N TRP A 257 8.49 -3.37 -21.79
CA TRP A 257 9.37 -2.54 -22.59
C TRP A 257 10.78 -2.63 -22.03
N SER A 258 11.77 -2.60 -22.93
CA SER A 258 13.18 -2.51 -22.57
C SER A 258 13.96 -1.69 -23.60
N SER A 259 14.94 -0.92 -23.18
CA SER A 259 15.82 -0.12 -24.04
C SER A 259 17.20 0.06 -23.41
N GLN A 260 18.20 0.42 -24.19
CA GLN A 260 19.51 0.91 -23.69
C GLN A 260 19.43 2.37 -23.20
N SER A 261 18.24 2.86 -22.87
CA SER A 261 17.98 4.26 -22.55
C SER A 261 17.10 4.32 -21.31
N LYS A 262 17.44 5.22 -20.39
CA LYS A 262 16.79 5.39 -19.08
C LYS A 262 15.34 5.81 -19.27
N ALA A 263 14.41 5.00 -18.73
CA ALA A 263 13.02 5.39 -18.56
C ALA A 263 12.84 6.12 -17.23
N TRP A 264 12.33 7.36 -17.29
CA TRP A 264 12.12 8.20 -16.10
C TRP A 264 10.81 8.98 -16.20
N ARG A 265 10.27 9.41 -15.04
CA ARG A 265 9.02 10.19 -14.90
C ARG A 265 7.81 9.46 -15.51
N LEU A 266 7.39 8.38 -14.88
CA LEU A 266 6.25 7.60 -15.36
C LEU A 266 4.92 8.33 -15.06
N ARG A 267 4.03 8.40 -16.07
CA ARG A 267 2.66 8.97 -15.98
C ARG A 267 1.67 8.10 -16.73
N PHE A 268 0.38 8.26 -16.43
CA PHE A 268 -0.70 7.48 -17.02
C PHE A 268 -1.87 8.35 -17.44
N ASP A 269 -2.57 7.89 -18.47
CA ASP A 269 -4.00 8.11 -18.63
C ASP A 269 -4.73 6.75 -18.49
N ASP A 270 -6.04 6.71 -18.72
CA ASP A 270 -6.85 5.49 -18.62
C ASP A 270 -6.36 4.34 -19.52
N THR A 271 -5.67 4.66 -20.61
CA THR A 271 -5.36 3.74 -21.71
C THR A 271 -3.86 3.57 -21.98
N HIS A 272 -3.01 4.52 -21.59
CA HIS A 272 -1.60 4.53 -21.93
C HIS A 272 -0.71 4.91 -20.75
N ALA A 273 0.47 4.29 -20.70
CA ALA A 273 1.60 4.72 -19.90
C ALA A 273 2.52 5.61 -20.74
N TYR A 274 3.10 6.63 -20.13
CA TYR A 274 4.00 7.61 -20.74
C TYR A 274 5.28 7.76 -19.92
N TRP A 275 6.42 7.88 -20.58
CA TRP A 275 7.71 8.07 -19.91
C TRP A 275 8.71 8.78 -20.83
N LEU A 276 9.68 9.46 -20.21
CA LEU A 276 10.79 10.05 -20.94
C LEU A 276 11.88 9.00 -21.16
N ASP A 277 12.41 8.94 -22.38
CA ASP A 277 13.50 8.03 -22.77
C ASP A 277 14.80 8.80 -22.95
N SER A 278 15.81 8.58 -22.09
CA SER A 278 17.07 9.35 -22.06
C SER A 278 18.30 8.48 -22.30
N VAL A 279 19.32 9.02 -22.98
CA VAL A 279 20.59 8.31 -23.26
C VAL A 279 21.76 8.64 -22.37
N ASP A 280 21.67 9.69 -21.56
CA ASP A 280 22.85 10.09 -20.80
C ASP A 280 23.09 9.16 -19.59
N GLU A 281 24.23 8.47 -19.66
CA GLU A 281 24.73 7.55 -18.64
C GLU A 281 25.07 8.25 -17.32
N VAL A 282 25.35 9.56 -17.36
CA VAL A 282 25.65 10.33 -16.16
C VAL A 282 24.38 10.38 -15.33
N GLU A 283 24.30 9.53 -14.29
CA GLU A 283 23.48 9.87 -13.11
C GLU A 283 23.91 11.28 -12.72
N PRO A 284 23.04 12.28 -12.86
CA PRO A 284 23.43 13.60 -12.48
C PRO A 284 23.58 13.65 -10.95
N PRO A 285 24.74 14.05 -10.39
CA PRO A 285 24.70 14.84 -9.16
C PRO A 285 24.20 16.27 -9.43
N TRP A 286 23.97 16.63 -10.71
CA TRP A 286 23.67 17.98 -11.17
C TRP A 286 22.62 17.91 -12.28
N PRO A 287 21.41 18.48 -12.13
CA PRO A 287 20.39 18.49 -13.17
C PRO A 287 20.78 19.50 -14.27
N GLY A 288 21.83 19.18 -15.00
CA GLY A 288 21.91 19.54 -16.41
C GLY A 288 20.85 18.72 -17.12
N LEU A 289 20.07 19.40 -17.96
CA LEU A 289 18.96 18.83 -18.72
C LEU A 289 19.41 17.51 -19.35
N ALA A 290 18.86 16.40 -18.87
CA ALA A 290 18.99 15.15 -19.60
C ALA A 290 18.24 15.37 -20.93
N ASP A 291 18.95 15.26 -22.04
CA ASP A 291 18.32 15.32 -23.37
C ASP A 291 17.50 14.03 -23.53
N ALA A 292 16.27 14.04 -23.03
CA ALA A 292 15.30 13.00 -23.36
C ALA A 292 15.20 12.95 -24.89
N ARG A 293 15.51 11.78 -25.45
CA ARG A 293 15.42 11.53 -26.89
C ARG A 293 13.99 11.61 -27.40
N ALA A 294 13.06 11.14 -26.58
CA ALA A 294 11.66 11.12 -26.90
C ALA A 294 10.82 11.03 -25.62
N LEU A 295 9.59 11.52 -25.73
CA LEU A 295 8.50 11.06 -24.89
C LEU A 295 7.95 9.80 -25.56
N LYS A 296 7.91 8.69 -24.83
CA LYS A 296 7.35 7.43 -25.29
C LYS A 296 5.99 7.19 -24.66
N HIS A 297 5.18 6.39 -25.35
CA HIS A 297 3.95 5.87 -24.77
C HIS A 297 3.63 4.45 -25.26
N MET A 298 2.83 3.74 -24.47
CA MET A 298 2.33 2.42 -24.83
C MET A 298 1.01 2.13 -24.10
N SER A 299 0.15 1.32 -24.73
CA SER A 299 -1.11 0.89 -24.13
C SER A 299 -0.88 0.17 -22.80
N THR A 300 -1.69 0.51 -21.79
CA THR A 300 -1.65 -0.11 -20.46
C THR A 300 -2.07 -1.57 -20.50
N ASP A 301 -2.85 -2.01 -21.50
CA ASP A 301 -3.21 -3.42 -21.70
C ASP A 301 -2.08 -4.27 -22.35
N ARG A 302 -0.94 -3.64 -22.67
CA ARG A 302 0.20 -4.24 -23.38
C ARG A 302 -0.10 -4.69 -24.81
N THR A 303 -1.17 -4.19 -25.44
CA THR A 303 -1.37 -4.39 -26.87
C THR A 303 -0.46 -3.44 -27.66
N GLY A 304 0.27 -3.98 -28.64
CA GLY A 304 1.19 -3.22 -29.49
C GLY A 304 2.62 -3.12 -28.95
N SER A 305 3.35 -2.11 -29.42
CA SER A 305 4.74 -1.83 -29.03
C SER A 305 4.83 -0.39 -28.54
N ALA A 306 5.80 -0.11 -27.67
CA ALA A 306 6.10 1.28 -27.31
C ALA A 306 6.48 2.06 -28.56
N ILE A 307 5.85 3.21 -28.75
CA ILE A 307 6.12 4.12 -29.85
C ILE A 307 6.52 5.48 -29.30
N ASP A 308 7.29 6.21 -30.10
CA ASP A 308 7.60 7.61 -29.80
C ASP A 308 6.30 8.41 -29.89
N PHE A 309 5.86 8.95 -28.76
CA PHE A 309 4.78 9.93 -28.72
C PHE A 309 5.26 11.23 -29.38
N ASP A 310 6.48 11.63 -29.04
CA ASP A 310 7.15 12.78 -29.63
C ASP A 310 8.68 12.65 -29.56
N VAL A 311 9.36 12.83 -30.69
CA VAL A 311 10.82 12.78 -30.83
C VAL A 311 11.51 14.14 -30.59
N LYS A 312 10.74 15.18 -30.25
CA LYS A 312 11.25 16.53 -29.92
C LYS A 312 11.17 16.87 -28.43
N ALA A 313 11.06 15.88 -27.56
CA ALA A 313 10.99 16.05 -26.10
C ALA A 313 12.36 16.40 -25.44
N THR A 314 13.31 16.96 -26.20
CA THR A 314 14.61 17.38 -25.67
C THR A 314 14.44 18.54 -24.70
N GLY A 315 15.20 18.57 -23.60
CA GLY A 315 15.12 19.66 -22.61
C GLY A 315 13.82 19.69 -21.79
N VAL A 316 13.06 18.60 -21.77
CA VAL A 316 11.90 18.42 -20.87
C VAL A 316 12.37 18.10 -19.45
N PHE A 317 11.82 18.82 -18.46
CA PHE A 317 12.12 18.57 -17.04
C PHE A 317 11.10 17.65 -16.37
N ASP A 318 9.81 17.92 -16.56
CA ASP A 318 8.70 17.12 -16.05
C ASP A 318 7.50 17.21 -17.00
N PHE A 319 6.57 16.27 -16.89
CA PHE A 319 5.35 16.27 -17.69
C PHE A 319 4.15 15.68 -16.94
N VAL A 320 2.96 16.07 -17.37
CA VAL A 320 1.68 15.50 -16.95
C VAL A 320 0.82 15.22 -18.17
N VAL A 321 -0.14 14.31 -18.01
CA VAL A 321 -0.98 13.80 -19.09
C VAL A 321 -2.43 13.84 -18.65
N ASP A 322 -3.30 14.52 -19.38
CA ASP A 322 -4.77 14.40 -19.23
C ASP A 322 -5.36 13.67 -20.43
N ASP A 323 -6.68 13.56 -20.58
CA ASP A 323 -7.30 12.77 -21.65
C ASP A 323 -6.94 13.25 -23.05
N GLU A 324 -6.79 14.55 -23.26
CA GLU A 324 -6.65 15.16 -24.59
C GLU A 324 -5.21 15.62 -24.87
N HIS A 325 -4.44 15.93 -23.83
CA HIS A 325 -3.18 16.63 -23.95
C HIS A 325 -2.05 16.02 -23.11
N VAL A 326 -0.83 16.32 -23.53
CA VAL A 326 0.37 16.22 -22.71
C VAL A 326 0.89 17.63 -22.45
N TYR A 327 1.23 17.93 -21.20
CA TYR A 327 1.87 19.18 -20.80
C TYR A 327 3.26 18.88 -20.30
N TRP A 328 4.26 19.65 -20.72
CA TRP A 328 5.60 19.50 -20.18
C TRP A 328 6.28 20.83 -19.92
N SER A 329 7.13 20.85 -18.90
CA SER A 329 7.99 21.99 -18.58
C SER A 329 9.27 21.92 -19.38
N HIS A 330 9.66 23.04 -19.97
CA HIS A 330 10.86 23.15 -20.79
C HIS A 330 11.69 24.35 -20.32
N PRO A 331 12.66 24.14 -19.42
CA PRO A 331 13.45 25.22 -18.83
C PRO A 331 14.23 26.04 -19.86
N ASP A 332 14.80 25.41 -20.89
CA ASP A 332 15.61 26.10 -21.91
C ASP A 332 14.79 27.08 -22.76
N SER A 333 13.59 26.66 -23.18
CA SER A 333 12.69 27.53 -23.93
C SER A 333 11.89 28.45 -23.01
N LYS A 334 11.97 28.28 -21.69
CA LYS A 334 11.23 29.07 -20.69
C LYS A 334 9.72 29.01 -20.90
N THR A 335 9.23 27.82 -21.23
CA THR A 335 7.82 27.58 -21.53
C THR A 335 7.28 26.33 -20.83
N ILE A 336 5.97 26.30 -20.66
CA ILE A 336 5.23 25.04 -20.59
C ILE A 336 4.62 24.82 -21.97
N VAL A 337 4.87 23.64 -22.55
CA VAL A 337 4.32 23.25 -23.85
C VAL A 337 3.10 22.36 -23.61
N ARG A 338 2.03 22.59 -24.36
CA ARG A 338 0.87 21.69 -24.47
C ARG A 338 0.87 21.03 -25.83
N ILE A 339 0.63 19.72 -25.85
CA ILE A 339 0.54 18.92 -27.08
C ILE A 339 -0.77 18.19 -27.10
N ASP A 340 -1.52 18.39 -28.17
CA ASP A 340 -2.73 17.62 -28.45
C ASP A 340 -2.34 16.19 -28.88
N LYS A 341 -2.87 15.19 -28.17
CA LYS A 341 -2.51 13.78 -28.38
C LYS A 341 -2.94 13.25 -29.76
N THR A 342 -3.95 13.85 -30.37
CA THR A 342 -4.52 13.39 -31.65
C THR A 342 -3.80 14.03 -32.83
N THR A 343 -3.71 15.34 -32.83
CA THR A 343 -3.17 16.17 -33.92
C THR A 343 -1.65 16.33 -33.84
N ARG A 344 -1.05 16.07 -32.66
CA ARG A 344 0.38 16.29 -32.38
C ARG A 344 0.82 17.74 -32.55
N VAL A 345 -0.12 18.67 -32.45
CA VAL A 345 0.17 20.11 -32.52
C VAL A 345 0.76 20.56 -31.19
N HIS A 346 1.87 21.28 -31.25
CA HIS A 346 2.53 21.88 -30.09
C HIS A 346 2.08 23.33 -29.95
N GLU A 347 1.80 23.71 -28.72
CA GLU A 347 1.48 25.08 -28.33
C GLU A 347 2.34 25.49 -27.14
N ALA A 348 2.89 26.70 -27.18
CA ALA A 348 3.48 27.31 -26.01
C ALA A 348 2.36 27.76 -25.07
N PHE A 349 1.95 26.88 -24.16
CA PHE A 349 0.81 27.06 -23.28
C PHE A 349 1.04 28.15 -22.23
N VAL A 350 2.24 28.18 -21.66
CA VAL A 350 2.71 29.28 -20.82
C VAL A 350 4.09 29.71 -21.30
N GLU A 351 4.30 31.01 -21.43
CA GLU A 351 5.54 31.63 -21.91
C GLU A 351 6.11 32.61 -20.89
N GLY A 352 7.39 32.96 -21.05
CA GLY A 352 8.05 34.00 -20.25
C GLY A 352 8.38 33.56 -18.82
N LEU A 353 8.58 32.26 -18.62
CA LEU A 353 8.95 31.68 -17.32
C LEU A 353 10.45 31.88 -17.06
N ASP A 354 10.88 31.71 -15.81
CA ASP A 354 12.30 31.81 -15.48
C ASP A 354 13.01 30.46 -15.65
N GLY A 355 12.46 29.42 -15.05
CA GLY A 355 12.98 28.06 -14.98
C GLY A 355 11.87 27.11 -14.52
N PRO A 356 10.89 26.77 -15.37
CA PRO A 356 9.80 25.87 -15.01
C PRO A 356 10.31 24.47 -14.66
N ARG A 357 9.83 23.91 -13.56
CA ARG A 357 10.26 22.60 -13.01
C ARG A 357 9.11 21.60 -13.01
N THR A 358 8.71 21.09 -11.85
CA THR A 358 7.70 20.04 -11.73
C THR A 358 6.28 20.55 -12.00
N LEU A 359 5.45 19.64 -12.52
CA LEU A 359 4.06 19.88 -12.89
C LEU A 359 3.12 18.96 -12.12
N ALA A 360 1.96 19.48 -11.71
CA ALA A 360 0.79 18.72 -11.25
C ALA A 360 -0.46 19.25 -11.97
N GLN A 361 -1.54 18.49 -11.94
CA GLN A 361 -2.78 18.89 -12.58
C GLN A 361 -4.02 18.34 -11.89
N ASP A 362 -5.11 19.10 -11.94
CA ASP A 362 -6.45 18.59 -11.72
C ASP A 362 -7.23 18.59 -13.05
N ALA A 363 -8.56 18.48 -13.00
CA ALA A 363 -9.41 18.52 -14.19
C ALA A 363 -9.35 19.85 -14.95
N ASP A 364 -9.21 20.99 -14.25
CA ASP A 364 -9.39 22.33 -14.78
C ASP A 364 -8.06 23.10 -14.95
N TYR A 365 -7.06 22.75 -14.14
CA TYR A 365 -5.86 23.54 -13.95
C TYR A 365 -4.57 22.73 -14.04
N LEU A 366 -3.53 23.42 -14.51
CA LEU A 366 -2.14 23.01 -14.43
C LEU A 366 -1.46 23.81 -13.33
N TYR A 367 -0.74 23.12 -12.45
CA TYR A 367 0.06 23.68 -11.37
C TYR A 367 1.54 23.45 -11.67
N TYR A 368 2.37 24.47 -11.41
CA TYR A 368 3.78 24.37 -11.73
C TYR A 368 4.65 25.23 -10.83
N LEU A 369 5.85 24.72 -10.54
CA LEU A 369 6.90 25.45 -9.86
C LEU A 369 7.81 26.12 -10.89
N ASP A 370 8.05 27.42 -10.73
CA ASP A 370 8.95 28.21 -11.55
C ASP A 370 10.07 28.77 -10.69
N TRP A 371 11.31 28.37 -10.98
CA TRP A 371 12.49 28.80 -10.24
C TRP A 371 13.24 29.90 -10.97
N SER A 372 13.50 30.99 -10.25
CA SER A 372 14.29 32.12 -10.74
C SER A 372 15.64 32.16 -10.04
N GLU A 373 16.70 31.90 -10.80
CA GLU A 373 18.09 32.08 -10.32
C GLU A 373 18.41 33.57 -10.09
N ALA A 374 17.77 34.47 -10.84
CA ALA A 374 18.05 35.90 -10.80
C ALA A 374 17.68 36.56 -9.45
N ASP A 375 16.59 36.10 -8.82
CA ASP A 375 16.08 36.64 -7.57
C ASP A 375 16.00 35.59 -6.44
N SER A 376 16.48 34.38 -6.67
CA SER A 376 16.50 33.30 -5.67
C SER A 376 15.11 32.94 -5.14
N THR A 377 14.09 32.97 -6.02
CA THR A 377 12.69 32.69 -5.67
C THR A 377 12.15 31.46 -6.40
N VAL A 378 11.36 30.66 -5.69
CA VAL A 378 10.50 29.62 -6.27
C VAL A 378 9.05 30.10 -6.18
N ARG A 379 8.35 30.06 -7.31
CA ARG A 379 6.95 30.49 -7.42
C ARG A 379 6.07 29.33 -7.81
N LEU A 380 4.97 29.17 -7.09
CA LEU A 380 3.92 28.22 -7.42
C LEU A 380 2.81 28.95 -8.17
N TRP A 381 2.59 28.52 -9.39
CA TRP A 381 1.59 29.10 -10.30
C TRP A 381 0.51 28.09 -10.63
N ARG A 382 -0.64 28.63 -11.04
CA ARG A 382 -1.76 27.89 -11.60
C ARG A 382 -2.20 28.49 -12.93
N ALA A 383 -2.37 27.68 -13.96
CA ALA A 383 -2.90 28.08 -15.27
C ALA A 383 -4.15 27.26 -15.61
N ALA A 384 -5.21 27.91 -16.11
CA ALA A 384 -6.41 27.21 -16.56
C ALA A 384 -6.15 26.47 -17.86
N LYS A 385 -6.45 25.17 -17.91
CA LYS A 385 -6.25 24.32 -19.10
C LYS A 385 -7.10 24.77 -20.29
N ALA A 386 -8.29 25.30 -20.02
CA ALA A 386 -9.15 25.92 -21.03
C ALA A 386 -8.52 27.15 -21.71
N GLY A 387 -7.48 27.73 -21.12
CA GLY A 387 -6.83 28.95 -21.60
C GLY A 387 -7.67 30.21 -21.39
N GLY A 388 -7.25 31.32 -22.00
CA GLY A 388 -7.98 32.60 -21.98
C GLY A 388 -7.84 33.43 -20.69
N THR A 389 -7.31 32.85 -19.61
CA THR A 389 -6.94 33.56 -18.38
C THR A 389 -5.44 33.52 -18.15
N ALA A 390 -4.86 34.63 -17.69
CA ALA A 390 -3.47 34.65 -17.28
C ALA A 390 -3.21 33.70 -16.10
N PRO A 391 -2.04 33.06 -16.02
CA PRO A 391 -1.65 32.27 -14.85
C PRO A 391 -1.72 33.08 -13.55
N GLN A 392 -2.10 32.41 -12.47
CA GLN A 392 -2.27 32.99 -11.14
C GLN A 392 -1.14 32.52 -10.22
N LEU A 393 -0.52 33.46 -9.52
CA LEU A 393 0.46 33.15 -8.48
C LEU A 393 -0.29 32.68 -7.24
N LEU A 394 0.02 31.47 -6.76
CA LEU A 394 -0.58 30.90 -5.55
C LEU A 394 0.29 31.11 -4.31
N ALA A 395 1.61 30.96 -4.47
CA ALA A 395 2.57 31.09 -3.38
C ALA A 395 3.99 31.38 -3.91
N GLU A 396 4.85 31.94 -3.06
CA GLU A 396 6.26 32.16 -3.37
C GLU A 396 7.17 31.91 -2.16
N THR A 397 8.38 31.41 -2.40
CA THR A 397 9.45 31.24 -1.41
C THR A 397 10.69 31.97 -1.89
N THR A 398 11.16 32.97 -1.13
CA THR A 398 12.32 33.80 -1.48
C THR A 398 13.57 33.43 -0.67
N GLY A 399 14.75 33.83 -1.14
CA GLY A 399 16.00 33.74 -0.37
C GLY A 399 16.64 32.36 -0.40
N LEU A 400 16.37 31.59 -1.46
CA LEU A 400 16.96 30.28 -1.68
C LEU A 400 18.38 30.41 -2.27
N PRO A 401 19.36 29.64 -1.81
CA PRO A 401 20.71 29.69 -2.37
C PRO A 401 20.67 29.34 -3.87
N SER A 402 21.40 30.10 -4.69
CA SER A 402 21.40 29.98 -6.15
C SER A 402 21.90 28.63 -6.69
N SER A 403 22.52 27.80 -5.84
CA SER A 403 23.08 26.49 -6.19
C SER A 403 22.18 25.32 -5.76
N PHE A 404 20.90 25.54 -5.48
CA PHE A 404 20.04 24.53 -4.85
C PHE A 404 19.03 23.92 -5.83
N TYR A 405 19.24 22.64 -6.11
CA TYR A 405 18.55 21.87 -7.14
C TYR A 405 17.82 20.63 -6.58
N LEU A 406 17.97 20.34 -5.29
CA LEU A 406 17.48 19.12 -4.67
C LEU A 406 16.06 19.35 -4.14
N GLY A 407 15.07 18.64 -4.69
CA GLY A 407 13.73 18.52 -4.10
C GLY A 407 12.58 19.19 -4.84
N LEU A 408 12.82 19.97 -5.91
CA LEU A 408 11.74 20.49 -6.77
C LEU A 408 11.23 19.45 -7.78
N ASP A 409 11.37 18.18 -7.43
CA ASP A 409 11.12 17.03 -8.30
C ASP A 409 9.71 16.50 -8.18
N GLN A 410 8.93 16.94 -7.20
CA GLN A 410 7.59 16.43 -7.00
C GLN A 410 6.67 17.47 -6.38
N ILE A 411 5.55 17.68 -7.06
CA ILE A 411 4.36 18.36 -6.56
C ILE A 411 3.18 17.40 -6.71
N ILE A 412 2.31 17.37 -5.71
CA ILE A 412 1.10 16.57 -5.71
C ILE A 412 -0.07 17.51 -5.47
N VAL A 413 -1.13 17.32 -6.24
CA VAL A 413 -2.43 17.97 -6.02
C VAL A 413 -3.37 16.94 -5.46
N ASP A 414 -4.04 17.30 -4.38
CA ASP A 414 -5.05 16.48 -3.73
C ASP A 414 -6.25 17.37 -3.38
N GLU A 415 -7.44 16.97 -3.83
CA GLU A 415 -8.75 17.65 -3.71
C GLU A 415 -8.75 19.19 -3.64
N ASP A 416 -8.29 19.78 -2.54
CA ASP A 416 -8.28 21.21 -2.22
C ASP A 416 -6.89 21.81 -1.88
N THR A 417 -5.83 21.01 -1.91
CA THR A 417 -4.48 21.35 -1.42
C THR A 417 -3.37 20.87 -2.37
N LEU A 418 -2.29 21.65 -2.47
CA LEU A 418 -1.05 21.27 -3.13
C LEU A 418 0.02 20.95 -2.09
N PHE A 419 0.79 19.90 -2.34
CA PHE A 419 1.95 19.51 -1.54
C PHE A 419 3.19 19.44 -2.40
N TRP A 420 4.32 19.93 -1.89
CA TRP A 420 5.61 19.76 -2.57
C TRP A 420 6.75 19.75 -1.58
N LEU A 421 7.88 19.21 -2.05
CA LEU A 421 9.15 19.33 -1.36
C LEU A 421 9.73 20.73 -1.61
N ASN A 422 9.81 21.53 -0.55
CA ASN A 422 10.35 22.87 -0.57
C ASN A 422 11.77 22.88 0.02
N PRO A 423 12.80 23.21 -0.78
CA PRO A 423 14.13 23.41 -0.22
C PRO A 423 14.13 24.65 0.68
N ARG A 424 14.73 24.56 1.87
CA ARG A 424 14.99 25.72 2.74
C ARG A 424 16.47 25.86 3.04
N HIS A 425 16.87 27.11 3.21
CA HIS A 425 18.14 27.48 3.80
C HIS A 425 17.92 27.75 5.30
N ALA A 426 18.49 26.91 6.16
CA ALA A 426 18.49 27.19 7.59
C ALA A 426 19.57 28.21 7.89
N GLN A 427 19.18 29.44 8.23
CA GLN A 427 20.12 30.36 8.86
C GLN A 427 20.51 29.81 10.24
N GLY A 428 21.77 29.38 10.39
CA GLY A 428 22.40 29.24 11.72
C GLY A 428 22.93 27.87 12.15
N THR A 429 22.91 26.81 11.32
CA THR A 429 23.41 25.48 11.75
C THR A 429 24.49 24.91 10.83
N GLY A 430 25.76 25.12 11.20
CA GLY A 430 26.91 24.37 10.68
C GLY A 430 27.22 24.56 9.19
N PRO A 431 28.30 23.93 8.68
CA PRO A 431 28.83 24.19 7.33
C PRO A 431 27.93 23.72 6.16
N THR A 432 26.81 23.04 6.41
CA THR A 432 25.84 22.68 5.37
C THR A 432 24.49 23.42 5.50
N GLY A 433 23.88 23.60 6.68
CA GLY A 433 22.72 24.50 6.85
C GLY A 433 21.49 24.23 5.95
N LEU A 434 21.34 23.00 5.44
CA LEU A 434 20.30 22.63 4.50
C LEU A 434 19.13 22.00 5.26
N VAL A 435 17.93 22.52 5.06
CA VAL A 435 16.71 21.97 5.63
C VAL A 435 15.72 21.83 4.49
N ALA A 436 15.21 20.63 4.22
CA ALA A 436 14.08 20.49 3.30
C ALA A 436 12.79 20.44 4.11
N ALA A 437 11.66 20.78 3.50
CA ALA A 437 10.36 20.60 4.13
C ALA A 437 9.32 20.11 3.14
N ILE A 438 8.43 19.21 3.57
CA ILE A 438 7.14 19.07 2.89
C ILE A 438 6.29 20.25 3.33
N VAL A 439 5.78 20.98 2.36
CA VAL A 439 4.91 22.13 2.59
C VAL A 439 3.63 21.98 1.80
N SER A 440 2.62 22.76 2.20
CA SER A 440 1.34 22.78 1.53
C SER A 440 0.78 24.18 1.32
N VAL A 441 -0.13 24.30 0.35
CA VAL A 441 -0.97 25.49 0.15
C VAL A 441 -2.33 25.10 -0.39
N PRO A 442 -3.44 25.78 -0.03
CA PRO A 442 -4.73 25.56 -0.67
C PRO A 442 -4.69 25.86 -2.17
N LEU A 443 -5.53 25.19 -2.99
CA LEU A 443 -5.63 25.46 -4.44
C LEU A 443 -6.04 26.91 -4.77
N GLY A 444 -6.72 27.58 -3.83
CA GLY A 444 -7.04 29.00 -3.92
C GLY A 444 -5.84 29.95 -3.74
N GLY A 445 -4.68 29.42 -3.35
CA GLY A 445 -3.52 30.19 -2.89
C GLY A 445 -3.63 30.55 -1.41
N GLY A 446 -2.53 31.01 -0.84
CA GLY A 446 -2.48 31.30 0.60
C GLY A 446 -1.06 31.27 1.17
N PRO A 447 -0.92 31.36 2.51
CA PRO A 447 0.36 31.14 3.14
C PRO A 447 0.84 29.70 2.91
N ILE A 448 2.14 29.53 2.76
CA ILE A 448 2.79 28.21 2.71
C ILE A 448 2.83 27.66 4.12
N GLU A 449 2.12 26.56 4.35
CA GLU A 449 2.13 25.84 5.62
C GLU A 449 3.21 24.75 5.62
N VAL A 450 3.81 24.49 6.79
CA VAL A 450 4.88 23.50 6.93
C VAL A 450 4.32 22.25 7.53
N VAL A 451 4.32 21.16 6.76
CA VAL A 451 3.85 19.85 7.22
C VAL A 451 4.97 19.11 7.95
N LYS A 452 6.16 19.04 7.34
CA LYS A 452 7.30 18.31 7.88
C LYS A 452 8.61 19.00 7.55
N VAL A 453 9.50 19.10 8.52
CA VAL A 453 10.87 19.63 8.36
C VAL A 453 11.87 18.49 8.46
N PHE A 454 12.87 18.49 7.59
CA PHE A 454 13.93 17.50 7.55
C PHE A 454 15.31 18.12 7.79
N SER A 455 16.14 17.44 8.57
CA SER A 455 17.53 17.80 8.77
C SER A 455 18.41 17.48 7.54
N TYR A 456 18.00 16.50 6.73
CA TYR A 456 18.66 16.09 5.49
C TYR A 456 17.70 15.20 4.69
N ILE A 457 17.52 15.46 3.40
CA ILE A 457 16.88 14.50 2.47
C ILE A 457 17.75 14.38 1.22
N HIS A 458 18.00 13.15 0.78
CA HIS A 458 18.50 12.85 -0.55
C HIS A 458 17.67 11.69 -1.10
N GLY A 459 17.12 11.81 -2.31
CA GLY A 459 16.43 10.71 -2.96
C GLY A 459 15.14 10.23 -2.28
N ALA A 460 14.53 11.06 -1.43
CA ALA A 460 13.25 10.78 -0.78
C ALA A 460 12.09 11.02 -1.77
N GLY A 461 11.26 10.01 -1.98
CA GLY A 461 9.93 10.18 -2.58
C GLY A 461 8.90 10.47 -1.49
N PHE A 462 7.82 11.17 -1.82
CA PHE A 462 6.67 11.28 -0.94
C PHE A 462 5.38 11.03 -1.72
N ASP A 463 4.33 10.62 -1.03
CA ASP A 463 2.99 10.52 -1.58
C ASP A 463 1.96 10.80 -0.48
N ILE A 464 0.70 11.02 -0.85
CA ILE A 464 -0.34 11.45 0.08
C ILE A 464 -1.63 10.65 -0.13
N ASP A 465 -2.40 10.49 0.93
CA ASP A 465 -3.81 10.10 0.87
C ASP A 465 -4.68 11.11 1.62
N ASP A 466 -5.95 10.77 1.82
CA ASP A 466 -6.93 11.65 2.47
C ASP A 466 -6.50 12.08 3.88
N GLU A 467 -5.70 11.27 4.59
CA GLU A 467 -5.40 11.46 6.02
C GLU A 467 -3.92 11.81 6.28
N TYR A 468 -3.00 11.23 5.52
CA TYR A 468 -1.57 11.27 5.81
C TYR A 468 -0.71 11.70 4.62
N VAL A 469 0.43 12.29 4.95
CA VAL A 469 1.58 12.43 4.06
C VAL A 469 2.59 11.35 4.40
N TYR A 470 2.99 10.57 3.38
CA TYR A 470 3.96 9.48 3.47
C TYR A 470 5.27 9.88 2.80
N TRP A 471 6.40 9.50 3.37
CA TRP A 471 7.69 9.73 2.73
C TRP A 471 8.69 8.62 3.02
N SER A 472 9.63 8.46 2.10
CA SER A 472 10.79 7.60 2.26
C SER A 472 12.00 8.39 2.76
N THR A 473 12.76 7.83 3.68
CA THR A 473 14.09 8.34 4.05
C THR A 473 15.13 7.27 3.81
N PRO A 474 15.82 7.28 2.67
CA PRO A 474 16.95 6.38 2.46
C PRO A 474 18.14 6.84 3.32
N GLU A 475 18.67 5.94 4.16
CA GLU A 475 19.87 6.23 4.94
C GLU A 475 21.11 5.69 4.22
N TRP A 476 22.00 6.60 3.81
CA TRP A 476 23.34 6.25 3.32
C TRP A 476 24.26 6.02 4.51
N VAL A 477 24.43 4.76 4.92
CA VAL A 477 25.48 4.43 5.90
C VAL A 477 26.74 4.03 5.12
N ASP A 478 27.85 4.74 5.36
CA ASP A 478 29.18 4.62 4.70
C ASP A 478 29.85 3.23 4.74
N ALA A 479 29.12 2.15 5.02
CA ALA A 479 29.62 0.79 5.23
C ALA A 479 28.87 -0.30 4.43
N GLY A 480 28.11 0.06 3.38
CA GLY A 480 27.40 -0.93 2.55
C GLY A 480 26.19 -1.56 3.23
N ARG A 481 25.58 -0.82 4.17
CA ARG A 481 24.27 -1.13 4.73
C ARG A 481 23.40 0.10 4.55
N SER A 482 22.35 -0.01 3.75
CA SER A 482 21.33 1.02 3.69
C SER A 482 20.29 0.70 4.77
N SER A 483 19.76 1.71 5.45
CA SER A 483 18.71 1.55 6.46
C SER A 483 17.60 2.58 6.23
N GLY A 484 16.74 2.30 5.27
CA GLY A 484 15.58 3.12 4.98
C GLY A 484 14.50 3.13 6.07
N VAL A 485 13.66 4.17 6.09
CA VAL A 485 12.41 4.22 6.86
C VAL A 485 11.31 4.75 5.95
N ILE A 486 10.11 4.19 6.07
CA ILE A 486 8.88 4.80 5.53
C ILE A 486 8.08 5.33 6.71
N SER A 487 7.82 6.63 6.67
CA SER A 487 7.10 7.34 7.74
C SER A 487 5.86 8.01 7.20
N ARG A 488 4.94 8.32 8.11
CA ARG A 488 3.75 9.11 7.83
C ARG A 488 3.53 10.18 8.88
N ILE A 489 2.81 11.22 8.52
CA ILE A 489 2.37 12.29 9.40
C ILE A 489 0.99 12.76 8.97
N ALA A 490 0.12 13.13 9.91
CA ALA A 490 -1.16 13.69 9.54
C ALA A 490 -0.94 14.96 8.68
N ARG A 491 -1.88 15.26 7.78
CA ARG A 491 -1.75 16.40 6.85
C ARG A 491 -1.58 17.76 7.53
N ASP A 492 -2.02 17.88 8.79
CA ASP A 492 -1.83 19.07 9.63
C ASP A 492 -0.45 19.14 10.33
N GLY A 493 0.41 18.15 10.11
CA GLY A 493 1.73 18.03 10.72
C GLY A 493 1.74 17.39 12.11
N SER A 494 0.63 16.81 12.58
CA SER A 494 0.55 16.10 13.86
C SER A 494 0.76 14.59 13.72
N GLY A 495 1.03 13.92 14.85
CA GLY A 495 0.97 12.45 14.91
C GLY A 495 1.97 11.69 14.03
N GLU A 496 3.20 12.17 13.88
CA GLU A 496 4.24 11.46 13.12
C GLU A 496 4.43 10.03 13.63
N SER A 497 4.41 9.07 12.71
CA SER A 497 4.59 7.65 13.00
C SER A 497 5.40 6.96 11.91
N VAL A 498 6.04 5.85 12.28
CA VAL A 498 6.79 5.01 11.35
C VAL A 498 5.89 3.90 10.84
N VAL A 499 5.77 3.79 9.52
CA VAL A 499 5.01 2.71 8.86
C VAL A 499 5.88 1.46 8.79
N ILE A 500 7.12 1.62 8.33
CA ILE A 500 8.10 0.53 8.26
C ILE A 500 9.47 1.01 8.76
N SER A 501 10.08 0.20 9.61
CA SER A 501 11.45 0.35 10.12
C SER A 501 12.31 -0.89 9.86
N GLU A 502 13.62 -0.80 10.13
CA GLU A 502 14.51 -1.97 10.13
C GLU A 502 13.95 -3.13 10.97
N ALA A 503 13.49 -2.85 12.20
CA ALA A 503 13.00 -3.86 13.14
C ALA A 503 11.82 -4.70 12.60
N THR A 504 10.99 -4.10 11.74
CA THR A 504 9.87 -4.76 11.05
C THR A 504 10.28 -5.53 9.79
N ALA A 505 11.48 -5.32 9.23
CA ALA A 505 11.93 -6.08 8.06
C ALA A 505 12.75 -7.33 8.41
N TRP A 506 13.39 -7.39 9.58
CA TRP A 506 14.18 -8.57 9.99
C TRP A 506 13.33 -9.83 10.16
N SER A 507 12.02 -9.69 10.44
CA SER A 507 11.05 -10.79 10.44
C SER A 507 10.78 -11.39 9.06
N PHE A 508 11.06 -10.67 7.97
CA PHE A 508 10.94 -11.18 6.60
C PHE A 508 11.91 -12.34 6.31
N SER A 509 13.02 -12.43 7.05
CA SER A 509 13.96 -13.56 6.93
C SER A 509 13.34 -14.92 7.33
N GLY A 510 12.19 -14.92 8.02
CA GLY A 510 11.51 -16.14 8.45
C GLY A 510 10.61 -16.80 7.40
N SER A 511 10.14 -16.05 6.39
CA SER A 511 9.15 -16.55 5.40
C SER A 511 9.77 -17.04 4.08
N CYS A 512 11.02 -16.66 3.78
CA CYS A 512 11.77 -17.23 2.67
C CYS A 512 12.42 -18.56 3.08
N SER A 513 11.92 -19.69 2.57
CA SER A 513 12.68 -20.95 2.67
C SER A 513 14.04 -20.78 1.97
N SER A 514 15.11 -21.31 2.57
CA SER A 514 16.51 -21.15 2.14
C SER A 514 16.81 -21.57 0.69
N SER A 515 15.86 -22.22 0.01
CA SER A 515 15.94 -22.60 -1.41
C SER A 515 15.42 -21.54 -2.38
N VAL A 516 14.67 -20.54 -1.92
CA VAL A 516 14.03 -19.50 -2.76
C VAL A 516 14.77 -18.17 -2.65
N CYS A 517 15.36 -17.84 -1.50
CA CYS A 517 16.03 -16.56 -1.25
C CYS A 517 17.43 -16.72 -0.60
N PRO A 518 18.38 -17.44 -1.20
CA PRO A 518 19.69 -17.75 -0.58
C PRO A 518 20.61 -16.54 -0.32
N HIS A 519 20.23 -15.33 -0.75
CA HIS A 519 21.07 -14.11 -0.66
C HIS A 519 20.54 -13.00 0.26
N LEU A 520 19.35 -13.15 0.85
CA LEU A 520 18.90 -12.28 1.96
C LEU A 520 19.84 -12.41 3.18
N ASP A 521 20.62 -13.48 3.25
CA ASP A 521 21.68 -13.69 4.25
C ASP A 521 23.00 -12.93 3.95
N TRP A 522 23.23 -12.44 2.72
CA TRP A 522 24.55 -11.90 2.31
C TRP A 522 24.62 -10.37 2.28
N TYR A 523 23.51 -9.69 2.00
CA TYR A 523 23.38 -8.23 2.09
C TYR A 523 22.49 -7.86 3.28
N HIS A 524 23.11 -7.82 4.46
CA HIS A 524 22.48 -7.45 5.73
C HIS A 524 22.11 -5.96 5.76
N GLY A 525 20.86 -5.59 5.51
CA GLY A 525 20.39 -4.22 5.71
C GLY A 525 19.03 -3.98 5.08
N PHE A 526 18.25 -3.10 5.69
CA PHE A 526 16.93 -2.74 5.20
C PHE A 526 17.01 -2.09 3.79
N PRO A 527 16.03 -2.34 2.90
CA PRO A 527 15.98 -1.72 1.58
C PRO A 527 16.09 -0.17 1.64
N SER A 528 16.74 0.47 0.68
CA SER A 528 16.83 1.93 0.56
C SER A 528 15.64 2.44 -0.28
N PRO A 529 14.54 2.92 0.34
CA PRO A 529 13.31 3.25 -0.37
C PRO A 529 13.48 4.53 -1.18
N ARG A 530 13.40 4.44 -2.51
CA ARG A 530 13.59 5.58 -3.43
C ARG A 530 12.31 6.12 -4.06
N GLY A 531 11.33 5.25 -4.31
CA GLY A 531 10.01 5.63 -4.85
C GLY A 531 8.91 5.16 -3.93
N ILE A 532 7.87 5.97 -3.76
CA ILE A 532 6.71 5.66 -2.93
C ILE A 532 5.42 5.97 -3.70
N ALA A 533 4.40 5.16 -3.49
CA ALA A 533 3.05 5.39 -3.98
C ALA A 533 2.04 4.85 -2.96
N VAL A 534 0.88 5.47 -2.81
CA VAL A 534 -0.13 5.12 -1.80
C VAL A 534 -1.50 5.01 -2.44
N ASP A 535 -2.28 4.00 -2.03
CA ASP A 535 -3.71 3.92 -2.34
C ASP A 535 -4.56 3.78 -1.06
N GLU A 536 -5.84 3.44 -1.21
CA GLU A 536 -6.77 3.29 -0.09
C GLU A 536 -6.35 2.23 0.93
N GLN A 537 -5.51 1.25 0.56
CA GLN A 537 -5.19 0.09 1.39
C GLN A 537 -3.70 -0.07 1.69
N PHE A 538 -2.82 0.33 0.77
CA PHE A 538 -1.40 -0.02 0.82
C PHE A 538 -0.47 1.17 0.54
N VAL A 539 0.70 1.11 1.16
CA VAL A 539 1.88 1.87 0.75
C VAL A 539 2.77 0.95 -0.09
N TYR A 540 3.16 1.41 -1.26
CA TYR A 540 4.07 0.74 -2.19
C TYR A 540 5.40 1.46 -2.24
N TRP A 541 6.51 0.73 -2.37
CA TRP A 541 7.80 1.35 -2.61
C TRP A 541 8.73 0.52 -3.48
N LEU A 542 9.70 1.23 -4.05
CA LEU A 542 10.87 0.66 -4.71
C LEU A 542 12.04 0.67 -3.77
N ASP A 543 12.71 -0.47 -3.69
CA ASP A 543 14.02 -0.60 -3.10
C ASP A 543 15.13 -0.30 -4.12
N GLU A 544 16.28 0.19 -3.64
CA GLU A 544 17.51 0.44 -4.40
C GLU A 544 18.08 -0.82 -5.07
N TYR A 545 17.69 -2.01 -4.60
CA TYR A 545 18.02 -3.28 -5.25
C TYR A 545 16.85 -3.83 -6.11
N SER A 546 15.98 -2.93 -6.57
CA SER A 546 14.83 -3.19 -7.46
C SER A 546 13.81 -4.21 -6.96
N SER A 547 13.66 -4.34 -5.65
CA SER A 547 12.48 -5.03 -5.12
C SER A 547 11.28 -4.10 -5.16
N VAL A 548 10.12 -4.64 -5.55
CA VAL A 548 8.84 -3.95 -5.41
C VAL A 548 8.16 -4.53 -4.19
N LEU A 549 7.85 -3.68 -3.22
CA LEU A 549 7.20 -4.09 -1.98
C LEU A 549 5.92 -3.28 -1.74
N ARG A 550 5.05 -3.84 -0.91
CA ARG A 550 3.90 -3.14 -0.35
C ARG A 550 3.67 -3.50 1.10
N VAL A 551 2.98 -2.64 1.83
CA VAL A 551 2.50 -2.90 3.19
C VAL A 551 1.14 -2.25 3.41
N ALA A 552 0.31 -2.86 4.26
CA ALA A 552 -0.95 -2.25 4.68
C ALA A 552 -0.67 -0.93 5.44
N LYS A 553 -1.51 0.09 5.20
CA LYS A 553 -1.36 1.44 5.79
C LYS A 553 -1.49 1.48 7.30
#